data_AF-A0A257NI56-F1
#
_entry.id   AF-A0A257NI56-F1
#
_cell.length_a   1.000
_cell.length_b   1.000
_cell.length_c   1.000
_cell.angle_alpha   90.00
_cell.angle_beta   90.00
_cell.angle_gamma   90.00
#
_symmetry.space_group_name_H-M   'P 1'
#
loop_
_entity.id
_entity.type
_entity.pdbx_description
1 polymer ?
#
loop_
_entity_poly.entity_id
_entity_poly.type
_entity_poly.pdbx_seq_one_letter_code
_entity_poly.pdbx_strand_id
1 'polypeptide(L)' 'MAKLSGSIDVPLPPEKAWQHASDLSRYKDWLSIHKVWRSKLPDTLEKGTVIESIVEVKGMLNRVKWTIVHYKPPEAMTLN' A
#
# COMPACT_ATOMS: atom_id res chain seq x y z
N MET A 1 13.80 -5.83 16.04
CA MET A 1 12.85 -5.01 15.25
C MET A 1 11.49 -5.09 15.93
N ALA A 2 10.79 -3.97 16.08
CA ALA A 2 9.40 -4.01 16.49
C ALA A 2 8.55 -4.55 15.32
N LYS A 3 7.58 -5.42 15.62
CA LYS A 3 6.59 -5.92 14.67
C LYS A 3 5.20 -5.60 15.20
N LEU A 4 4.35 -5.03 14.36
CA LEU A 4 2.94 -4.82 14.65
C LEU A 4 2.09 -5.63 13.67
N SER A 5 1.01 -6.22 14.15
CA SER A 5 0.02 -6.93 13.34
C SER A 5 -1.37 -6.54 13.82
N GLY A 6 -2.27 -6.29 12.88
CA GLY A 6 -3.68 -6.01 13.12
C GLY A 6 -4.50 -6.67 12.02
N SER A 7 -5.75 -7.04 12.34
CA SER A 7 -6.69 -7.65 11.41
C SER A 7 -8.09 -7.14 11.74
N ILE A 8 -8.91 -6.98 10.71
CA ILE A 8 -10.32 -6.65 10.84
C ILE A 8 -11.10 -7.53 9.86
N ASP A 9 -12.34 -7.88 10.21
CA ASP A 9 -13.28 -8.47 9.27
C ASP A 9 -14.01 -7.36 8.52
N VAL A 10 -14.14 -7.51 7.20
CA VAL A 10 -14.92 -6.61 6.35
C VAL A 10 -16.05 -7.38 5.69
N PRO A 11 -17.27 -6.82 5.60
CA PRO A 11 -18.41 -7.47 4.95
C PRO A 11 -18.32 -7.36 3.41
N LEU A 12 -17.16 -7.68 2.84
CA LEU A 12 -16.88 -7.65 1.41
C LEU A 12 -16.29 -8.98 0.96
N PRO A 13 -16.63 -9.47 -0.25
CA PRO A 13 -15.90 -10.56 -0.89
C PRO A 13 -14.39 -10.23 -1.04
N PRO A 14 -13.49 -11.22 -0.97
CA PRO A 14 -12.05 -11.02 -1.07
C PRO A 14 -11.62 -10.19 -2.29
N GLU A 15 -12.25 -10.40 -3.44
CA GLU A 15 -11.91 -9.70 -4.69
C GLU A 15 -12.22 -8.20 -4.59
N LYS A 16 -13.35 -7.85 -3.96
CA LYS A 16 -13.71 -6.44 -3.75
C LYS A 16 -12.82 -5.79 -2.71
N ALA A 17 -12.56 -6.49 -1.60
CA ALA A 17 -11.64 -6.01 -0.58
C ALA A 17 -10.25 -5.77 -1.16
N TRP A 18 -9.76 -6.71 -1.98
CA TRP A 18 -8.50 -6.61 -2.69
C TRP A 18 -8.45 -5.41 -3.61
N GLN A 19 -9.44 -5.20 -4.47
CA GLN A 19 -9.50 -4.04 -5.38
C GLN A 19 -9.31 -2.72 -4.63
N HIS A 20 -9.90 -2.58 -3.44
CA HIS A 20 -9.73 -1.39 -2.60
C HIS A 20 -8.35 -1.32 -1.94
N ALA A 21 -7.86 -2.44 -1.41
CA ALA A 21 -6.59 -2.50 -0.70
C ALA A 21 -5.37 -2.34 -1.63
N SER A 22 -5.44 -2.86 -2.86
CA SER A 22 -4.36 -2.77 -3.84
C SER A 22 -4.38 -1.50 -4.69
N ASP A 23 -5.46 -0.71 -4.66
CA ASP A 23 -5.54 0.54 -5.42
C ASP A 23 -4.69 1.65 -4.77
N LEU A 24 -3.45 1.76 -5.24
CA LEU A 24 -2.48 2.75 -4.78
C LEU A 24 -2.99 4.19 -4.93
N SER A 25 -3.85 4.47 -5.92
CA SER A 25 -4.37 5.83 -6.14
C SER A 25 -5.30 6.31 -5.02
N ARG A 26 -5.87 5.35 -4.29
CA ARG A 26 -6.81 5.56 -3.18
C ARG A 26 -6.17 5.50 -1.80
N TYR A 27 -4.86 5.33 -1.71
CA TYR A 27 -4.17 5.33 -0.41
C TYR A 27 -4.44 6.61 0.39
N LYS A 28 -4.61 7.76 -0.26
CA LYS A 28 -5.00 9.01 0.41
C LYS A 28 -6.37 8.96 1.10
N ASP A 29 -7.25 8.03 0.71
CA ASP A 29 -8.60 7.91 1.24
C ASP A 29 -8.63 7.21 2.60
N TRP A 30 -7.64 6.35 2.89
CA TRP A 30 -7.66 5.48 4.07
C TRP A 30 -6.33 5.31 4.80
N LEU A 31 -5.18 5.53 4.13
CA LEU A 31 -3.86 5.51 4.74
C LEU A 31 -3.47 6.93 5.17
N SER A 32 -3.91 7.34 6.37
CA SER A 32 -3.78 8.72 6.86
C SER A 32 -2.34 9.28 6.90
N ILE A 33 -1.34 8.42 7.02
CA ILE A 33 0.08 8.82 6.98
C ILE A 33 0.57 9.12 5.57
N HIS A 34 -0.08 8.63 4.53
CA HIS A 34 0.34 8.85 3.15
C HIS A 34 -0.01 10.26 2.68
N LYS A 35 0.97 10.98 2.12
CA LYS A 35 0.77 12.35 1.61
C LYS A 35 0.70 12.39 0.10
N VAL A 36 1.68 11.81 -0.57
CA VAL A 36 1.75 11.89 -2.03
C VAL A 36 2.68 10.82 -2.60
N TRP A 37 2.32 10.31 -3.78
CA TRP A 37 3.23 9.51 -4.61
C TRP A 37 4.25 10.43 -5.31
N ARG A 38 5.51 10.03 -5.30
CA ARG A 38 6.64 10.71 -5.98
C ARG A 38 7.09 9.99 -7.24
N SER A 39 6.50 8.84 -7.55
CA SER A 39 6.60 8.15 -8.83
C SER A 39 5.25 8.17 -9.56
N LYS A 40 5.26 7.98 -10.88
CA LYS A 40 4.04 7.61 -11.61
C LYS A 40 3.55 6.26 -11.05
N LEU A 41 2.25 6.16 -10.79
CA LEU A 41 1.66 4.86 -10.44
C LEU A 41 1.63 3.97 -11.69
N PRO A 42 2.00 2.69 -11.55
CA PRO A 42 1.93 1.75 -12.66
C PRO A 42 0.48 1.40 -12.99
N ASP A 43 0.22 1.07 -14.25
CA ASP A 43 -1.11 0.63 -14.68
C ASP A 43 -1.41 -0.82 -14.22
N THR A 44 -0.35 -1.61 -14.01
CA THR A 44 -0.42 -2.99 -13.52
C THR A 44 0.57 -3.21 -12.37
N LEU A 45 0.11 -3.85 -11.31
CA LEU A 45 0.96 -4.24 -10.18
C LEU A 45 1.50 -5.65 -10.38
N GLU A 46 2.79 -5.82 -10.14
CA GLU A 46 3.47 -7.11 -10.21
C GLU A 46 4.66 -7.15 -9.24
N LYS A 47 5.20 -8.34 -9.00
CA LYS A 47 6.42 -8.48 -8.21
C LYS A 47 7.57 -7.74 -8.92
N GLY A 48 8.26 -6.87 -8.18
CA GLY A 48 9.35 -6.03 -8.70
C GLY A 48 8.92 -4.62 -9.04
N THR A 49 7.62 -4.30 -9.07
CA THR A 49 7.15 -2.91 -9.17
C THR A 49 7.78 -2.07 -8.05
N VAL A 50 8.34 -0.91 -8.43
CA VAL A 50 8.92 0.06 -7.50
C VAL A 50 8.14 1.36 -7.55
N ILE A 51 7.75 1.86 -6.39
CA ILE A 51 7.02 3.12 -6.23
C ILE A 51 7.62 3.92 -5.07
N GLU A 52 7.43 5.24 -5.09
CA GLU A 52 7.93 6.10 -4.02
C GLU A 52 6.82 7.00 -3.49
N SER A 53 6.76 7.18 -2.17
CA SER A 53 5.79 8.07 -1.52
C SER A 53 6.45 8.97 -0.49
N ILE A 54 5.80 10.09 -0.18
CA ILE A 54 6.01 10.81 1.07
C ILE A 54 4.97 10.36 2.07
N VAL A 55 5.42 9.97 3.27
CA VAL A 55 4.55 9.72 4.43
C VAL A 55 4.86 10.73 5.53
N GLU A 56 3.87 11.11 6.32
CA GLU A 56 4.03 11.94 7.51
C GLU A 56 3.79 11.11 8.76
N VAL A 57 4.78 11.05 9.63
CA VAL A 57 4.68 10.36 10.92
C VAL A 57 5.12 11.33 12.01
N LYS A 58 4.22 11.63 12.96
CA LYS A 58 4.46 12.58 14.06
C LYS A 58 5.00 13.95 13.57
N GLY A 59 4.45 14.49 12.48
CA GLY A 59 4.88 15.78 11.92
C GLY A 59 6.12 15.71 11.00
N MET A 60 6.76 14.55 10.86
CA MET A 60 7.96 14.38 10.05
C MET A 60 7.65 13.75 8.69
N LEU A 61 8.03 14.45 7.61
CA LEU A 61 7.92 13.95 6.25
C LEU A 61 9.07 13.01 5.92
N ASN A 62 8.75 11.78 5.53
CA ASN A 62 9.71 10.74 5.14
C ASN A 62 9.44 10.31 3.71
N ARG A 63 10.48 10.28 2.87
CA ARG A 63 10.41 9.64 1.56
C ARG A 63 10.67 8.15 1.72
N VAL A 64 9.74 7.33 1.26
CA VAL A 64 9.85 5.87 1.30
C VAL A 64 9.83 5.35 -0.13
N LYS A 65 10.78 4.47 -0.43
CA LYS A 65 10.82 3.70 -1.66
C LYS A 65 10.31 2.31 -1.34
N TRP A 66 9.23 1.91 -1.98
CA TRP A 66 8.58 0.61 -1.81
C TRP A 66 8.87 -0.28 -3.00
N THR A 67 9.09 -1.56 -2.74
CA THR A 67 9.15 -2.61 -3.76
C THR A 67 8.08 -3.66 -3.46
N ILE A 68 7.28 -4.02 -4.47
CA ILE A 68 6.38 -5.18 -4.36
C ILE A 68 7.24 -6.45 -4.39
N VAL A 69 7.45 -7.08 -3.23
CA VAL A 69 8.28 -8.29 -3.12
C VAL A 69 7.45 -9.58 -3.19
N HIS A 70 6.15 -9.48 -2.93
CA HIS A 70 5.18 -10.55 -3.08
C HIS A 70 3.86 -9.98 -3.61
N TYR A 71 3.25 -10.66 -4.58
CA TYR A 71 2.00 -10.26 -5.20
C TYR A 71 1.20 -11.51 -5.58
N LYS A 72 0.10 -11.76 -4.86
CA LYS A 72 -0.79 -12.91 -5.03
C LYS A 72 -2.24 -12.46 -4.88
N PRO A 73 -2.83 -11.77 -5.86
CA PRO A 73 -4.23 -11.34 -5.81
C PRO A 73 -5.19 -12.54 -5.79
N PRO A 74 -6.31 -12.48 -5.03
CA PRO A 74 -6.72 -11.43 -4.10
C PRO A 74 -6.20 -11.64 -2.65
N GLU A 75 -5.25 -12.56 -2.46
CA GLU A 75 -4.86 -13.07 -1.14
C GLU A 75 -3.85 -12.18 -0.40
N ALA A 76 -2.78 -11.71 -1.07
CA ALA A 76 -1.68 -11.04 -0.39
C ALA A 76 -0.82 -10.14 -1.29
N MET A 77 -0.37 -9.01 -0.76
CA MET A 77 0.68 -8.15 -1.31
C MET A 77 1.65 -7.72 -0.21
N THR A 78 2.94 -7.67 -0.51
CA THR A 78 3.97 -7.16 0.42
C THR A 78 4.76 -6.03 -0.23
N LEU A 79 4.75 -4.88 0.44
CA LEU A 79 5.60 -3.72 0.13
C LEU A 79 6.77 -3.68 1.12
N ASN A 80 8.00 -3.59 0.62
CA ASN A 80 9.22 -3.46 1.42
C ASN A 80 10.01 -2.20 1.06
#